data_AF-A0A2E6VW04-F1
#
_entry.id   AF-A0A2E6VW04-F1
#
_cell.length_a   1.000
_cell.length_b   1.000
_cell.length_c   1.000
_cell.angle_alpha   90.00
_cell.angle_beta   90.00
_cell.angle_gamma   90.00
#
_symmetry.space_group_name_H-M   'P 1'
#
loop_
_entity.id
_entity.type
_entity.pdbx_description
1 polymer ?
#
loop_
_entity_poly.entity_id
_entity_poly.type
_entity_poly.pdbx_seq_one_letter_code
_entity_poly.pdbx_strand_id
1 'polypeptide(L)'
;MTSSVRPISQSKLSSKPNLAASHLLPLTLAQLDRLQADTLMVGIHQDVRPLKGAAGFIDWRLCGEISNLLRNQSFHGEPGEVLLISGRGRLPAIRIFLMGWGPVKASVIECQKRCEQMVRSIEMAGAHKVAIALPEPCEALITPAESMLKERLGSRFEGIFAPEGQI
;
A
#
# COMPACT_ATOMS: atom_id res chain seq x y z
N MET A 1 -13.24 -45.83 43.01
CA MET A 1 -13.80 -44.48 42.81
C MET A 1 -12.92 -43.75 41.82
N THR A 2 -13.21 -43.89 40.52
CA THR A 2 -12.39 -43.40 39.41
C THR A 2 -13.01 -42.10 38.87
N SER A 3 -12.30 -40.99 39.02
CA SER A 3 -12.74 -39.68 38.54
C SER A 3 -12.58 -39.59 37.02
N SER A 4 -13.71 -39.56 36.33
CA SER A 4 -13.84 -39.38 34.89
C SER A 4 -13.73 -37.89 34.56
N VAL A 5 -12.58 -37.47 34.01
CA VAL A 5 -12.40 -36.14 33.45
C VAL A 5 -13.03 -36.12 32.06
N ARG A 6 -14.15 -35.41 31.90
CA ARG A 6 -14.77 -35.17 30.58
C ARG A 6 -13.93 -34.15 29.80
N PRO A 7 -13.63 -34.38 28.52
CA PRO A 7 -12.97 -33.36 27.71
C PRO A 7 -13.92 -32.19 27.47
N ILE A 8 -13.41 -30.97 27.65
CA ILE A 8 -14.12 -29.73 27.34
C ILE A 8 -14.25 -29.62 25.81
N SER A 9 -15.49 -29.55 25.35
CA SER A 9 -15.86 -29.29 23.96
C SER A 9 -15.24 -27.97 23.48
N GLN A 10 -14.36 -28.01 22.47
CA GLN A 10 -13.82 -26.82 21.80
C GLN A 10 -14.84 -26.17 20.83
N SER A 11 -16.12 -26.17 21.18
CA SER A 11 -17.17 -25.52 20.38
C SER A 11 -17.41 -24.11 20.89
N LYS A 12 -16.51 -23.19 20.54
CA LYS A 12 -16.74 -21.73 20.43
C LYS A 12 -15.46 -21.05 19.95
N LEU A 13 -14.98 -21.44 18.76
CA LEU A 13 -14.14 -20.53 17.98
C LEU A 13 -15.08 -19.46 17.42
N SER A 14 -15.03 -18.32 18.08
CA SER A 14 -15.65 -17.05 17.72
C SER A 14 -15.66 -16.87 16.20
N SER A 15 -16.86 -16.58 15.69
CA SER A 15 -17.17 -16.31 14.29
C SER A 15 -16.11 -15.42 13.63
N LYS A 16 -15.39 -15.98 12.65
CA LYS A 16 -14.56 -15.18 11.74
C LYS A 16 -15.44 -14.07 11.16
N PRO A 17 -15.07 -12.78 11.29
CA PRO A 17 -15.71 -11.76 10.48
C PRO A 17 -15.50 -12.13 9.01
N ASN A 18 -16.54 -11.90 8.21
CA ASN A 18 -16.60 -12.30 6.81
C ASN A 18 -15.40 -11.71 6.02
N LEU A 19 -14.38 -12.53 5.76
CA LEU A 19 -13.08 -12.17 5.16
C LEU A 19 -13.17 -11.91 3.64
N ALA A 20 -14.36 -11.58 3.13
CA ALA A 20 -14.67 -11.54 1.71
C ALA A 20 -14.69 -10.12 1.09
N ALA A 21 -14.32 -9.07 1.86
CA ALA A 21 -14.37 -7.68 1.37
C ALA A 21 -13.29 -6.74 1.96
N SER A 22 -12.20 -7.26 2.51
CA SER A 22 -11.04 -6.44 2.84
C SER A 22 -10.19 -6.25 1.57
N HIS A 23 -9.98 -5.00 1.18
CA HIS A 23 -9.05 -4.63 0.12
C HIS A 23 -7.66 -4.37 0.74
N LEU A 24 -7.34 -5.09 1.82
CA LEU A 24 -6.05 -5.03 2.50
C LEU A 24 -5.15 -6.13 1.93
N LEU A 25 -4.00 -5.71 1.41
CA LEU A 25 -3.02 -6.60 0.80
C LEU A 25 -1.87 -6.81 1.78
N PRO A 26 -1.46 -8.05 2.08
CA PRO A 26 -0.30 -8.29 2.92
C PRO A 26 0.95 -7.63 2.36
N LEU A 27 1.65 -6.87 3.18
CA LEU A 27 2.90 -6.22 2.79
C LEU A 27 4.05 -7.25 2.72
N THR A 28 4.13 -7.96 1.59
CA THR A 28 5.15 -8.97 1.32
C THR A 28 5.57 -8.93 -0.14
N LEU A 29 6.79 -9.40 -0.44
CA LEU A 29 7.25 -9.59 -1.82
C LEU A 29 6.35 -10.55 -2.60
N ALA A 30 5.90 -11.63 -1.97
CA ALA A 30 5.03 -12.62 -2.61
C ALA A 30 3.67 -12.02 -3.01
N GLN A 31 3.14 -11.09 -2.22
CA GLN A 31 1.90 -10.39 -2.58
C GLN A 31 2.14 -9.39 -3.72
N LEU A 32 3.26 -8.68 -3.70
CA LEU A 32 3.65 -7.75 -4.78
C LEU A 32 3.76 -8.47 -6.14
N ASP A 33 4.28 -9.70 -6.14
CA ASP A 33 4.41 -10.54 -7.34
C ASP A 33 3.09 -11.08 -7.89
N ARG A 34 2.06 -11.14 -7.05
CA ARG A 34 0.75 -11.73 -7.37
C ARG A 34 -0.33 -10.67 -7.60
N LEU A 35 0.05 -9.40 -7.63
CA LEU A 35 -0.86 -8.30 -7.90
C LEU A 35 -1.63 -8.52 -9.20
N GLN A 36 -2.92 -8.20 -9.16
CA GLN A 36 -3.80 -8.14 -10.32
C GLN A 36 -3.90 -6.71 -10.89
N ALA A 37 -3.28 -5.73 -10.23
CA ALA A 37 -3.24 -4.33 -10.60
C ALA A 37 -2.28 -4.10 -11.77
N ASP A 38 -2.73 -3.30 -12.72
CA ASP A 38 -1.90 -2.76 -13.80
C ASP A 38 -1.18 -1.48 -13.37
N THR A 39 -1.61 -0.90 -12.25
CA THR A 39 -1.14 0.39 -11.74
C THR A 39 -0.85 0.32 -10.23
N LEU A 40 0.35 0.74 -9.83
CA LEU A 40 0.73 0.95 -8.44
C LEU A 40 0.87 2.44 -8.14
N MET A 41 0.30 2.88 -7.02
CA MET A 41 0.53 4.22 -6.46
C MET A 41 1.29 4.08 -5.14
N VAL A 42 2.50 4.62 -5.07
CA VAL A 42 3.43 4.40 -3.96
C VAL A 42 3.83 5.75 -3.37
N GLY A 43 3.48 5.96 -2.10
CA GLY A 43 3.94 7.13 -1.35
C GLY A 43 5.41 6.99 -0.94
N ILE A 44 6.16 8.08 -1.00
CA ILE A 44 7.58 8.16 -0.68
C ILE A 44 7.83 9.38 0.20
N HIS A 45 8.34 9.18 1.42
CA HIS A 45 8.79 10.29 2.26
C HIS A 45 10.09 10.91 1.73
N GLN A 46 10.20 12.23 1.84
CA GLN A 46 11.39 12.96 1.40
C GLN A 46 12.63 12.60 2.24
N ASP A 47 12.46 12.29 3.52
CA ASP A 47 13.49 12.18 4.55
C ASP A 47 13.69 10.74 5.10
N VAL A 48 12.97 9.75 4.58
CA VAL A 48 13.12 8.34 4.99
C VAL A 48 14.05 7.61 4.05
N ARG A 49 15.26 7.28 4.52
CA ARG A 49 16.21 6.42 3.82
C ARG A 49 16.78 5.35 4.79
N PRO A 50 17.01 4.11 4.34
CA PRO A 50 16.60 3.54 3.04
C PRO A 50 15.08 3.52 2.87
N LEU A 51 14.59 3.29 1.65
CA LEU A 51 13.16 3.11 1.39
C LEU A 51 12.60 1.98 2.26
N LYS A 52 11.42 2.21 2.84
CA LYS A 52 10.73 1.27 3.75
C LYS A 52 9.43 0.75 3.13
N GLY A 53 8.84 -0.24 3.78
CA GLY A 53 7.60 -0.88 3.34
C GLY A 53 7.59 -1.30 1.87
N ALA A 54 6.46 -1.07 1.20
CA ALA A 54 6.28 -1.47 -0.19
C ALA A 54 7.24 -0.75 -1.13
N ALA A 55 7.59 0.51 -0.84
CA ALA A 55 8.55 1.27 -1.65
C ALA A 55 9.92 0.57 -1.70
N GLY A 56 10.38 0.02 -0.57
CA GLY A 56 11.62 -0.76 -0.52
C GLY A 56 11.55 -2.06 -1.32
N PHE A 57 10.42 -2.79 -1.25
CA PHE A 57 10.22 -4.02 -2.03
C PHE A 57 10.15 -3.76 -3.53
N ILE A 58 9.45 -2.70 -3.93
CA ILE A 58 9.36 -2.27 -5.32
C ILE A 58 10.74 -1.85 -5.83
N ASP A 59 11.46 -1.03 -5.06
CA ASP A 59 12.81 -0.60 -5.44
C ASP A 59 13.77 -1.79 -5.58
N TRP A 60 13.71 -2.77 -4.67
CA TRP A 60 14.47 -4.01 -4.78
C TRP A 60 14.15 -4.75 -6.08
N ARG A 61 12.86 -4.88 -6.43
CA ARG A 61 12.44 -5.51 -7.68
C ARG A 61 12.94 -4.77 -8.91
N LEU A 62 12.90 -3.45 -8.87
CA LEU A 62 13.38 -2.57 -9.94
C LEU A 62 14.89 -2.33 -9.92
N CYS A 63 15.66 -3.12 -9.16
CA CYS A 63 17.12 -3.01 -9.07
C CYS A 63 17.61 -1.60 -8.66
N GLY A 64 16.91 -0.96 -7.73
CA GLY A 64 17.30 0.34 -7.18
C GLY A 64 16.86 1.54 -8.01
N GLU A 65 15.92 1.38 -8.95
CA GLU A 65 15.45 2.47 -9.83
C GLU A 65 14.92 3.69 -9.03
N ILE A 66 14.09 3.48 -8.01
CA ILE A 66 13.55 4.56 -7.17
C ILE A 66 14.69 5.20 -6.37
N SER A 67 15.57 4.39 -5.79
CA SER A 67 16.75 4.89 -5.09
C SER A 67 17.68 5.71 -6.00
N ASN A 68 17.83 5.35 -7.27
CA ASN A 68 18.64 6.09 -8.24
C ASN A 68 17.97 7.42 -8.63
N LEU A 69 16.63 7.44 -8.79
CA LEU A 69 15.89 8.68 -9.05
C LEU A 69 16.03 9.68 -7.90
N LEU A 70 15.94 9.19 -6.66
CA LEU A 70 16.15 9.97 -5.45
C LEU A 70 17.59 10.49 -5.33
N ARG A 71 18.59 9.64 -5.62
CA ARG A 71 20.02 9.99 -5.55
C ARG A 71 20.40 11.04 -6.59
N ASN A 72 19.85 10.92 -7.79
CA ASN A 72 20.13 11.83 -8.91
C ASN A 72 19.18 13.04 -8.93
N GLN A 73 18.38 13.26 -7.88
CA GLN A 73 17.47 14.40 -7.74
C GLN A 73 16.46 14.54 -8.89
N SER A 74 16.12 13.43 -9.54
CA SER A 74 15.04 13.37 -10.53
C SER A 74 13.67 13.17 -9.88
N PHE A 75 13.65 12.84 -8.59
CA PHE A 75 12.49 12.78 -7.71
C PHE A 75 12.96 13.11 -6.29
N HIS A 76 12.21 13.89 -5.53
CA HIS A 76 12.63 14.38 -4.20
C HIS A 76 11.81 13.78 -3.05
N GLY A 77 10.59 13.33 -3.33
CA GLY A 77 9.60 12.95 -2.33
C GLY A 77 8.87 14.16 -1.73
N GLU A 78 8.89 15.31 -2.41
CA GLU A 78 8.25 16.54 -1.94
C GLU A 78 6.71 16.40 -1.89
N PRO A 79 6.02 17.11 -0.98
CA PRO A 79 4.57 16.98 -0.85
C PRO A 79 3.82 17.20 -2.19
N GLY A 80 3.19 16.14 -2.69
CA GLY A 80 2.40 16.18 -3.93
C GLY A 80 3.20 16.10 -5.22
N GLU A 81 4.53 15.92 -5.16
CA GLU A 81 5.35 15.56 -6.32
C GLU A 81 4.86 14.21 -6.87
N VAL A 82 4.71 14.07 -8.18
CA VAL A 82 4.29 12.81 -8.82
C VAL A 82 5.20 12.48 -9.98
N LEU A 83 5.72 11.26 -10.01
CA LEU A 83 6.51 10.72 -11.10
C LEU A 83 5.97 9.36 -11.52
N LEU A 84 5.74 9.18 -12.82
CA LEU A 84 5.37 7.88 -13.39
C LEU A 84 6.61 7.16 -13.91
N ILE A 85 6.83 5.93 -13.44
CA ILE A 85 7.85 5.01 -13.94
C ILE A 85 7.19 3.72 -14.44
N SER A 86 7.93 2.94 -15.23
CA SER A 86 7.46 1.63 -15.72
C SER A 86 7.86 0.51 -14.76
N GLY A 87 7.00 -0.49 -14.61
CA GLY A 87 7.36 -1.74 -13.92
C GLY A 87 8.32 -2.65 -14.71
N ARG A 88 8.58 -2.35 -15.99
CA ARG A 88 9.56 -3.03 -16.87
C ARG A 88 9.45 -4.57 -16.89
N GLY A 89 8.25 -5.11 -16.69
CA GLY A 89 8.01 -6.56 -16.61
C GLY A 89 8.56 -7.24 -15.35
N ARG A 90 9.09 -6.48 -14.38
CA ARG A 90 9.60 -7.00 -13.10
C ARG A 90 8.51 -7.10 -12.03
N LEU A 91 7.39 -6.44 -12.27
CA LEU A 91 6.17 -6.45 -11.48
C LEU A 91 4.97 -6.60 -12.42
N PRO A 92 3.83 -7.18 -11.96
CA PRO A 92 2.59 -7.21 -12.74
C PRO A 92 2.09 -5.81 -13.13
N ALA A 93 2.27 -4.83 -12.23
CA ALA A 93 1.94 -3.45 -12.48
C ALA A 93 2.88 -2.83 -13.53
N ILE A 94 2.32 -2.45 -14.67
CA ILE A 94 3.05 -1.83 -15.77
C ILE A 94 3.31 -0.33 -15.53
N ARG A 95 2.44 0.33 -14.76
CA ARG A 95 2.49 1.74 -14.38
C ARG A 95 2.76 1.86 -12.88
N ILE A 96 3.82 2.54 -12.48
CA ILE A 96 4.14 2.78 -11.08
C ILE A 96 4.26 4.29 -10.87
N PHE A 97 3.30 4.86 -10.17
CA PHE A 97 3.32 6.24 -9.73
C PHE A 97 4.03 6.33 -8.39
N LEU A 98 5.07 7.16 -8.35
CA LEU A 98 5.72 7.61 -7.14
C LEU A 98 5.06 8.94 -6.73
N MET A 99 4.59 9.03 -5.50
CA MET A 99 4.07 10.27 -4.94
C MET A 99 4.90 10.71 -3.75
N GLY A 100 5.38 11.94 -3.80
CA GLY A 100 6.08 12.54 -2.69
C GLY A 100 5.13 12.86 -1.55
N TRP A 101 5.45 12.31 -0.39
CA TRP A 101 4.65 12.45 0.82
C TRP A 101 5.13 13.58 1.73
N GLY A 102 6.29 14.16 1.42
CA GLY A 102 6.96 15.14 2.26
C GLY A 102 7.63 14.51 3.49
N PRO A 103 7.93 15.32 4.51
CA PRO A 103 8.58 14.85 5.73
C PRO A 103 7.67 13.93 6.55
N VAL A 104 8.27 13.04 7.33
CA VAL A 104 7.53 12.15 8.25
C VAL A 104 6.65 12.92 9.25
N LYS A 105 7.09 14.12 9.65
CA LYS A 105 6.42 14.95 10.67
C LYS A 105 5.18 15.70 10.15
N ALA A 106 4.63 15.31 9.00
CA ALA A 106 3.40 15.89 8.48
C ALA A 106 2.23 15.70 9.46
N SER A 107 1.34 16.69 9.50
CA SER A 107 0.10 16.61 10.27
C SER A 107 -0.89 15.61 9.66
N VAL A 108 -1.85 15.13 10.46
CA VAL A 108 -2.92 14.22 9.97
C VAL A 108 -3.69 14.83 8.79
N ILE A 109 -4.00 16.13 8.86
CA ILE A 109 -4.69 16.86 7.78
C ILE A 109 -3.84 16.86 6.51
N GLU A 110 -2.52 17.02 6.65
CA GLU A 110 -1.63 16.97 5.51
C GLU A 110 -1.59 15.61 4.86
N CYS A 111 -1.50 14.53 5.65
CA CYS A 111 -1.52 13.19 5.11
C CYS A 111 -2.88 12.84 4.46
N GLN A 112 -4.01 13.30 5.02
CA GLN A 112 -5.33 13.14 4.39
C GLN A 112 -5.39 13.82 3.02
N LYS A 113 -4.87 15.06 2.89
CA LYS A 113 -4.75 15.75 1.60
C LYS A 113 -3.90 14.96 0.60
N ARG A 114 -2.86 14.27 1.07
CA ARG A 114 -1.97 13.46 0.22
C ARG A 114 -2.71 12.21 -0.26
N CYS A 115 -3.48 11.55 0.60
CA CYS A 115 -4.38 10.47 0.20
C CYS A 115 -5.38 10.94 -0.87
N GLU A 116 -6.03 12.10 -0.71
CA GLU A 116 -6.93 12.65 -1.74
C GLU A 116 -6.21 12.91 -3.07
N GLN A 117 -4.98 13.43 -3.01
CA GLN A 117 -4.14 13.63 -4.20
C GLN A 117 -3.79 12.31 -4.89
N MET A 118 -3.54 11.22 -4.13
CA MET A 118 -3.34 9.89 -4.72
C MET A 118 -4.53 9.49 -5.57
N VAL A 119 -5.74 9.59 -5.01
CA VAL A 119 -6.99 9.24 -5.69
C VAL A 119 -7.14 10.03 -6.99
N ARG A 120 -6.95 11.35 -6.93
CA ARG A 120 -7.06 12.22 -8.12
C ARG A 120 -6.06 11.84 -9.20
N SER A 121 -4.81 11.55 -8.81
CA SER A 121 -3.76 11.16 -9.75
C SER A 121 -4.10 9.86 -10.47
N ILE A 122 -4.63 8.88 -9.73
CA ILE A 122 -5.08 7.59 -10.27
C ILE A 122 -6.27 7.75 -11.21
N GLU A 123 -7.25 8.57 -10.85
CA GLU A 123 -8.43 8.85 -11.68
C GLU A 123 -8.03 9.49 -13.02
N MET A 124 -7.11 10.45 -13.00
CA MET A 124 -6.59 11.10 -14.21
C MET A 124 -5.75 10.15 -15.09
N ALA A 125 -5.10 9.15 -14.49
CA ALA A 125 -4.24 8.21 -15.20
C ALA A 125 -4.99 7.14 -16.02
N GLY A 126 -6.33 7.07 -15.93
CA GLY A 126 -7.11 6.04 -16.62
C GLY A 126 -6.70 4.61 -16.24
N ALA A 127 -6.36 4.39 -14.98
CA ALA A 127 -5.92 3.09 -14.49
C ALA A 127 -7.09 2.08 -14.41
N HIS A 128 -6.88 0.85 -14.88
CA HIS A 128 -7.93 -0.17 -14.94
C HIS A 128 -8.03 -0.94 -13.62
N LYS A 129 -6.89 -1.30 -13.01
CA LYS A 129 -6.84 -1.99 -11.73
C LYS A 129 -5.68 -1.46 -10.88
N VAL A 130 -5.97 -1.03 -9.66
CA VAL A 130 -5.05 -0.18 -8.87
C VAL A 130 -4.78 -0.80 -7.52
N ALA A 131 -3.49 -0.91 -7.19
CA ALA A 131 -3.03 -1.19 -5.85
C ALA A 131 -2.22 -0.01 -5.29
N ILE A 132 -2.27 0.17 -3.98
CA ILE A 132 -1.78 1.38 -3.31
C ILE A 132 -0.88 1.03 -2.15
N ALA A 133 0.22 1.76 -2.01
CA ALA A 133 1.09 1.70 -0.86
C ALA A 133 1.24 3.09 -0.25
N LEU A 134 0.81 3.24 1.01
CA LEU A 134 1.17 4.42 1.79
C LEU A 134 2.62 4.30 2.25
N PRO A 135 3.34 5.43 2.42
CA PRO A 135 4.71 5.39 2.91
C PRO A 135 4.75 5.03 4.39
N GLU A 136 5.81 4.37 4.83
CA GLU A 136 6.03 4.14 6.26
C GLU A 136 6.87 5.27 6.88
N PRO A 137 6.47 5.84 8.03
CA PRO A 137 5.31 5.46 8.85
C PRO A 137 4.02 6.20 8.45
N CYS A 138 2.93 5.49 8.16
CA CYS A 138 1.57 6.02 7.95
C CYS A 138 0.49 4.96 8.22
N GLU A 139 0.77 3.99 9.08
CA GLU A 139 -0.08 2.81 9.31
C GLU A 139 -1.48 3.18 9.81
N ALA A 140 -1.59 4.27 10.57
CA ALA A 140 -2.86 4.80 11.06
C ALA A 140 -3.80 5.31 9.94
N LEU A 141 -3.27 5.57 8.74
CA LEU A 141 -4.03 6.08 7.60
C LEU A 141 -4.53 4.98 6.67
N ILE A 142 -4.11 3.73 6.85
CA ILE A 142 -4.44 2.63 5.95
C ILE A 142 -5.96 2.40 5.88
N THR A 143 -6.63 2.24 7.02
CA THR A 143 -8.10 2.03 7.07
C THR A 143 -8.92 3.21 6.52
N PRO A 144 -8.67 4.48 6.89
CA PRO A 144 -9.41 5.59 6.30
C PRO A 144 -9.10 5.77 4.81
N ALA A 145 -7.85 5.54 4.37
CA ALA A 145 -7.51 5.57 2.95
C ALA A 145 -8.21 4.44 2.19
N GLU A 146 -8.21 3.21 2.72
CA GLU A 146 -8.92 2.06 2.13
C GLU A 146 -10.40 2.39 1.88
N SER A 147 -11.05 3.01 2.86
CA SER A 147 -12.48 3.37 2.77
C SER A 147 -12.72 4.39 1.66
N MET A 148 -11.92 5.46 1.62
CA MET A 148 -11.98 6.48 0.56
C MET A 148 -11.69 5.87 -0.83
N LEU A 149 -10.73 4.95 -0.92
CA LEU A 149 -10.33 4.30 -2.15
C LEU A 149 -11.38 3.34 -2.69
N LYS A 150 -12.00 2.56 -1.80
CA LYS A 150 -13.16 1.72 -2.13
C LYS A 150 -14.28 2.55 -2.73
N GLU A 151 -14.63 3.68 -2.09
CA GLU A 151 -15.69 4.57 -2.54
C GLU A 151 -15.38 5.18 -3.92
N ARG A 152 -14.16 5.66 -4.13
CA ARG A 152 -13.77 6.42 -5.33
C ARG A 152 -13.40 5.57 -6.54
N LEU A 153 -12.73 4.43 -6.29
CA LEU A 153 -12.21 3.58 -7.35
C LEU A 153 -13.14 2.39 -7.65
N GLY A 154 -14.00 2.00 -6.71
CA GLY A 154 -14.95 0.90 -6.89
C GLY A 154 -14.26 -0.39 -7.32
N SER A 155 -14.76 -1.02 -8.40
CA SER A 155 -14.20 -2.27 -8.95
C SER A 155 -12.75 -2.16 -9.43
N ARG A 156 -12.25 -0.95 -9.71
CA ARG A 156 -10.85 -0.72 -10.11
C ARG A 156 -9.90 -0.87 -8.92
N PHE A 157 -10.38 -0.75 -7.69
CA PHE A 157 -9.53 -0.95 -6.52
C PHE A 157 -9.21 -2.44 -6.35
N GLU A 158 -7.92 -2.79 -6.38
CA GLU A 158 -7.45 -4.10 -5.93
C GLU A 158 -7.23 -4.08 -4.43
N GLY A 159 -6.43 -3.12 -3.96
CA GLY A 159 -6.23 -2.95 -2.53
C GLY A 159 -5.10 -2.03 -2.13
N ILE A 160 -4.93 -1.90 -0.83
CA ILE A 160 -3.92 -1.12 -0.17
C ILE A 160 -3.03 -2.05 0.66
N PHE A 161 -1.71 -1.89 0.55
CA PHE A 161 -0.76 -2.68 1.31
C PHE A 161 -0.82 -2.32 2.79
N ALA A 162 -0.86 -3.35 3.63
CA ALA A 162 -0.88 -3.23 5.09
C ALA A 162 0.11 -4.21 5.73
N PRO A 163 0.79 -3.81 6.82
CA PRO A 163 1.59 -4.73 7.62
C PRO A 163 0.71 -5.79 8.29
N GLU A 164 1.29 -6.96 8.61
CA GLU A 164 0.55 -8.15 9.10
C GLU A 164 -0.34 -7.90 10.34
N GLY A 165 -0.01 -6.90 11.17
CA GLY A 165 -0.81 -6.54 12.35
C GLY A 165 -2.11 -5.76 12.06
N GLN A 166 -2.41 -5.47 10.80
CA GLN A 166 -3.57 -4.66 10.38
C GLN A 166 -4.51 -5.38 9.41
N ILE A 167 -4.26 -6.66 9.11
CA ILE A 167 -5.01 -7.48 8.15
C ILE A 167 -6.11 -8.28 8.85
#